data_AF-A0A2V5P2V6-F1
#
_entry.id   AF-A0A2V5P2V6-F1
#
_cell.length_a   1.000
_cell.length_b   1.000
_cell.length_c   1.000
_cell.angle_alpha   90.00
_cell.angle_beta   90.00
_cell.angle_gamma   90.00
#
_symmetry.space_group_name_H-M   'P 1'
#
loop_
_entity.id
_entity.type
_entity.pdbx_description
1 polymer ?
#
loop_
_entity_poly.entity_id
_entity_poly.type
_entity_poly.pdbx_seq_one_letter_code
_entity_poly.pdbx_strand_id
1 'polypeptide(L)' 'MLNELNELAKRQYASAYELATIYVALGNNEEAFQLLAKAYAEHSFHLVNLNVSPQFKLVRSDPRFQDLMQRIGLSP' A
#
# COMPACT_ATOMS: atom_id res chain seq x y z
N MET A 1 15.96 17.42 16.53
CA MET A 1 15.81 16.37 17.55
C MET A 1 14.35 16.02 17.87
N LEU A 2 13.55 16.85 18.54
CA LEU A 2 12.14 16.52 18.87
C LEU A 2 11.23 16.41 17.63
N ASN A 3 11.42 17.29 16.64
CA ASN A 3 10.71 17.18 15.35
C ASN A 3 11.11 15.94 14.55
N GLU A 4 12.39 15.54 14.58
CA GLU A 4 12.86 14.33 13.88
C GLU A 4 12.30 13.06 14.54
N LEU A 5 12.21 13.04 15.89
CA LEU A 5 11.56 11.97 16.65
C LEU A 5 10.06 11.89 16.35
N ASN A 6 9.36 13.02 16.21
CA ASN A 6 7.96 13.03 15.81
C ASN A 6 7.76 12.61 14.35
N GLU A 7 8.66 13.00 13.44
CA GLU A 7 8.63 12.53 12.05
C GLU A 7 8.99 11.03 11.94
N LEU A 8 9.90 10.52 12.77
CA LEU A 8 10.16 9.09 12.90
C LEU A 8 8.98 8.34 13.55
N ALA A 9 8.32 8.91 14.54
CA ALA A 9 7.15 8.33 15.17
C ALA A 9 5.94 8.30 14.22
N LYS A 10 5.76 9.34 13.38
CA LYS A 10 4.81 9.30 12.25
C LYS A 10 5.15 8.21 11.23
N ARG A 11 6.44 7.92 11.03
CA ARG A 11 6.91 6.78 10.19
C ARG A 11 6.79 5.42 10.88
N GLN A 12 6.73 5.39 12.23
CA GLN A 12 6.53 4.16 13.02
C GLN A 12 5.06 3.75 13.15
N TYR A 13 4.11 4.65 12.85
CA TYR A 13 2.77 4.21 12.47
C TYR A 13 2.91 3.48 11.14
N ALA A 14 2.57 2.18 11.13
CA ALA A 14 2.58 1.38 9.91
C ALA A 14 1.93 2.16 8.78
N SER A 15 2.67 2.34 7.69
CA SER A 15 2.20 3.10 6.53
C SER A 15 0.89 2.50 6.02
N ALA A 16 0.07 3.29 5.32
CA ALA A 16 -1.16 2.76 4.72
C ALA A 16 -0.87 1.55 3.81
N TYR A 17 0.31 1.52 3.18
CA TYR A 17 0.82 0.35 2.46
C TYR A 17 1.01 -0.88 3.37
N GLU A 18 1.74 -0.76 4.48
CA GLU A 18 2.00 -1.87 5.41
C GLU A 18 0.73 -2.36 6.13
N LEU A 19 -0.25 -1.49 6.33
CA LEU A 19 -1.56 -1.94 6.81
C LEU A 19 -2.30 -2.70 5.71
N ALA A 20 -2.30 -2.19 4.47
CA ALA A 20 -2.95 -2.86 3.35
C ALA A 20 -2.42 -4.29 3.15
N THR A 21 -1.10 -4.51 3.29
CA THR A 21 -0.50 -5.84 3.17
C THR A 21 -1.06 -6.83 4.19
N ILE A 22 -1.30 -6.39 5.43
CA ILE A 22 -1.91 -7.19 6.48
C ILE A 22 -3.37 -7.50 6.14
N TYR A 23 -4.15 -6.49 5.73
CA TYR A 23 -5.57 -6.68 5.39
C TYR A 23 -5.76 -7.64 4.20
N VAL A 24 -4.91 -7.58 3.17
CA VAL A 24 -4.93 -8.57 2.07
C VAL A 24 -4.61 -9.97 2.59
N ALA A 25 -3.60 -10.13 3.46
CA ALA A 25 -3.25 -11.42 4.02
C ALA A 25 -4.38 -12.04 4.87
N LEU A 26 -5.22 -11.20 5.47
CA LEU A 26 -6.42 -11.60 6.22
C LEU A 26 -7.66 -11.82 5.34
N GLY A 27 -7.58 -11.54 4.03
CA GLY A 27 -8.72 -11.63 3.10
C GLY A 27 -9.70 -10.45 3.15
N ASN A 28 -9.38 -9.42 3.94
CA ASN A 28 -10.18 -8.20 4.10
C ASN A 28 -9.84 -7.20 2.99
N ASN A 29 -10.23 -7.54 1.76
CA ASN A 29 -9.80 -6.82 0.57
C ASN A 29 -10.35 -5.38 0.48
N GLU A 30 -11.52 -5.12 1.05
CA GLU A 30 -12.13 -3.78 0.98
C GLU A 30 -11.29 -2.74 1.75
N GLU A 31 -10.96 -3.04 3.01
CA GLU A 31 -10.07 -2.21 3.82
C GLU A 31 -8.67 -2.11 3.20
N ALA A 32 -8.16 -3.20 2.63
CA ALA A 32 -6.88 -3.17 1.94
C ALA A 32 -6.87 -2.19 0.77
N PHE A 33 -7.90 -2.18 -0.08
CA PHE A 33 -7.97 -1.26 -1.21
C PHE A 33 -8.17 0.20 -0.79
N GLN A 34 -8.91 0.46 0.29
CA GLN A 34 -9.01 1.81 0.86
C GLN A 34 -7.64 2.33 1.33
N LEU A 35 -6.87 1.46 1.98
CA LEU A 35 -5.51 1.78 2.43
C LEU A 35 -4.53 1.94 1.27
N LEU A 36 -4.63 1.13 0.21
CA LEU A 36 -3.84 1.31 -1.01
C LEU A 36 -4.17 2.63 -1.72
N ALA A 37 -5.44 3.01 -1.79
CA ALA A 37 -5.86 4.29 -2.35
C ALA A 37 -5.32 5.47 -1.53
N LYS A 38 -5.32 5.35 -0.19
CA LYS A 38 -4.68 6.33 0.70
C LYS A 38 -3.17 6.42 0.45
N ALA A 39 -2.47 5.28 0.39
CA ALA A 39 -1.05 5.23 0.08
C ALA A 39 -0.73 5.89 -1.27
N TYR A 40 -1.62 5.74 -2.26
CA TYR A 40 -1.49 6.39 -3.57
C TYR A 40 -1.66 7.91 -3.48
N ALA A 41 -2.70 8.38 -2.78
CA ALA A 41 -2.93 9.82 -2.56
C ALA A 41 -1.79 10.49 -1.77
N GLU A 42 -1.15 9.76 -0.87
CA GLU A 42 0.01 10.21 -0.09
C GLU A 42 1.34 10.11 -0.86
N HIS A 43 1.33 9.65 -2.12
CA HIS A 43 2.52 9.38 -2.91
C HIS A 43 3.55 8.49 -2.17
N SER A 44 3.04 7.48 -1.47
CA SER A 44 3.86 6.59 -0.65
C SER A 44 4.92 5.88 -1.51
N PHE A 45 6.19 6.04 -1.14
CA PHE A 45 7.30 5.34 -1.78
C PHE A 45 7.13 3.82 -1.75
N HIS A 46 6.45 3.25 -0.76
CA HIS A 46 6.30 1.81 -0.62
C HIS A 46 5.48 1.16 -1.75
N LEU A 47 4.68 1.93 -2.50
CA LEU A 47 3.89 1.42 -3.63
C LEU A 47 4.74 0.81 -4.74
N VAL A 48 6.02 1.19 -4.86
CA VAL A 48 6.96 0.57 -5.82
C VAL A 48 7.09 -0.94 -5.61
N ASN A 49 6.80 -1.43 -4.40
CA ASN A 49 6.91 -2.83 -4.04
C ASN A 49 5.65 -3.65 -4.36
N LEU A 50 4.58 -3.04 -4.88
CA LEU A 50 3.32 -3.74 -5.18
C LEU A 50 3.53 -4.94 -6.12
N ASN A 51 4.41 -4.80 -7.11
CA ASN A 51 4.63 -5.85 -8.12
C ASN A 51 5.47 -7.04 -7.62
N VAL A 52 6.23 -6.86 -6.53
CA VAL A 52 7.12 -7.91 -5.99
C VAL A 52 6.59 -8.52 -4.70
N SER A 53 5.61 -7.88 -4.09
CA SER A 53 5.05 -8.24 -2.79
C SER A 53 4.13 -9.48 -2.86
N PRO A 54 4.50 -10.61 -2.21
CA PRO A 54 3.74 -11.86 -2.29
C PRO A 54 2.31 -11.77 -1.75
N GLN A 55 2.09 -10.92 -0.75
CA GLN A 55 0.78 -10.71 -0.12
C GLN A 55 -0.28 -10.27 -1.14
N PHE A 56 0.09 -9.50 -2.16
CA PHE A 56 -0.87 -9.04 -3.17
C PHE A 56 -1.18 -10.09 -4.23
N LYS A 57 -0.55 -11.27 -4.20
CA LYS A 57 -0.79 -12.34 -5.17
C LYS A 57 -2.28 -12.73 -5.24
N LEU A 58 -2.98 -12.70 -4.11
CA LEU A 58 -4.41 -13.03 -4.03
C LEU A 58 -5.32 -11.99 -4.69
N VAL A 59 -4.88 -10.74 -4.81
CA VAL A 59 -5.66 -9.63 -5.36
C VAL A 59 -5.13 -9.13 -6.70
N ARG A 60 -4.09 -9.78 -7.27
CA ARG A 60 -3.51 -9.36 -8.55
C ARG A 60 -4.52 -9.34 -9.70
N SER A 61 -5.50 -10.24 -9.71
CA SER A 61 -6.54 -10.27 -10.75
C SER A 61 -7.71 -9.31 -10.49
N ASP A 62 -7.76 -8.64 -9.33
CA ASP A 62 -8.82 -7.68 -9.03
C ASP A 62 -8.66 -6.43 -9.92
N PRO A 63 -9.73 -5.97 -10.60
CA PRO A 63 -9.68 -4.78 -11.45
C PRO A 63 -9.15 -3.53 -10.72
N ARG A 64 -9.43 -3.39 -9.43
CA ARG A 64 -8.95 -2.26 -8.61
C ARG A 64 -7.44 -2.30 -8.43
N PHE A 65 -6.86 -3.50 -8.31
CA PHE A 65 -5.42 -3.66 -8.23
C PHE A 65 -4.76 -3.31 -9.57
N GLN A 66 -5.35 -3.75 -10.68
CA GLN A 66 -4.84 -3.43 -12.02
C GLN A 66 -4.90 -1.94 -12.34
N ASP A 67 -6.02 -1.26 -12.01
CA ASP A 67 -6.14 0.20 -12.13
C ASP A 67 -5.08 0.93 -11.32
N LEU A 68 -4.85 0.53 -10.06
CA LEU A 68 -3.80 1.11 -9.23
C LEU A 68 -2.41 0.93 -9.86
N MET A 69 -2.09 -0.27 -10.36
CA MET A 69 -0.82 -0.58 -11.03
C MET A 69 -0.59 0.28 -12.28
N GLN A 70 -1.64 0.57 -13.05
CA GLN A 70 -1.57 1.48 -14.19
C GLN A 70 -1.29 2.92 -13.75
N ARG A 71 -2.01 3.42 -12.74
CA ARG A 71 -1.84 4.78 -12.22
C ARG A 71 -0.44 5.06 -11.68
N ILE A 72 0.20 4.07 -11.07
CA ILE A 72 1.58 4.17 -10.56
C ILE A 72 2.65 3.87 -11.62
N GLY A 73 2.27 3.46 -12.83
CA GLY A 73 3.22 3.14 -13.91
C GLY A 73 3.98 1.82 -13.74
N LEU A 74 3.41 0.84 -13.06
CA LEU A 74 4.01 -0.50 -12.86
C LEU A 74 3.33 -1.62 -13.66
N SER A 75 2.30 -1.27 -14.46
CA SER A 75 1.73 -2.18 -15.46
C SER A 75 2.70 -2.33 -16.65
N PRO A 76 2.80 -3.51 -17.30
CA PRO A 76 3.49 -3.64 -18.58
C PRO A 76 2.91 -2.76 -19.68
#